data_AF-A0A7Y5CL28-F1
#
_entry.id   AF-A0A7Y5CL28-F1
#
_cell.length_a   1.000
_cell.length_b   1.000
_cell.length_c   1.000
_cell.angle_alpha   90.00
_cell.angle_beta   90.00
_cell.angle_gamma   90.00
#
_symmetry.space_group_name_H-M   'P 1'
#
loop_
_entity.id
_entity.type
_entity.pdbx_description
1 polymer ?
#
loop_
_entity_poly.entity_id
_entity_poly.type
_entity_poly.pdbx_seq_one_letter_code
_entity_poly.pdbx_strand_id
1 'polypeptide(L)'
;MKAIRFKREDAVTIFTFFLSLALLAAAIHVVFSMLIVGELQRRKVKINFFLLRLYLPKYAQQYKQASLQETGKVGGLYHGWLVSINAAWILAVIGFVLR
;
A
#
# COMPACT_ATOMS: atom_id res chain seq x y z
N MET A 1 -32.92 0.94 -26.80
CA MET A 1 -32.49 1.55 -25.52
C MET A 1 -31.89 0.59 -24.49
N LYS A 2 -32.07 -0.75 -24.57
CA LYS A 2 -31.50 -1.71 -23.58
C LYS A 2 -29.96 -1.88 -23.66
N ALA A 3 -29.38 -1.83 -24.85
CA ALA A 3 -27.94 -2.08 -25.05
C ALA A 3 -27.01 -1.07 -24.36
N ILE A 4 -27.43 0.20 -24.25
CA ILE A 4 -26.67 1.24 -23.56
C ILE A 4 -26.73 1.06 -22.03
N ARG A 5 -27.83 0.50 -21.52
CA ARG A 5 -28.03 0.28 -20.08
C ARG A 5 -27.21 -0.93 -19.58
N PHE A 6 -27.14 -2.00 -20.38
CA PHE A 6 -26.34 -3.19 -20.07
C PHE A 6 -24.83 -2.87 -19.96
N LYS A 7 -24.26 -2.20 -20.96
CA LYS A 7 -22.84 -1.80 -20.95
C LYS A 7 -22.45 -0.89 -19.78
N ARG A 8 -23.41 -0.14 -19.23
CA ARG A 8 -23.21 0.74 -18.07
C ARG A 8 -23.17 -0.04 -16.75
N GLU A 9 -23.98 -1.09 -16.60
CA GLU A 9 -23.98 -1.93 -15.38
C GLU A 9 -22.69 -2.77 -15.27
N ASP A 10 -22.20 -3.26 -16.41
CA ASP A 10 -20.94 -4.02 -16.48
C ASP A 10 -19.74 -3.14 -16.06
N ALA A 11 -19.68 -1.90 -16.57
CA ALA A 11 -18.63 -0.94 -16.24
C ALA A 11 -18.64 -0.56 -14.75
N VAL A 12 -19.83 -0.36 -14.16
CA VAL A 12 -19.97 -0.06 -12.72
C VAL A 12 -19.55 -1.25 -11.85
N THR A 13 -19.87 -2.48 -12.28
CA THR A 13 -19.47 -3.69 -11.55
C THR A 13 -17.96 -3.90 -11.58
N ILE A 14 -17.35 -3.72 -12.75
CA ILE A 14 -15.89 -3.77 -12.93
C ILE A 14 -15.21 -2.70 -12.07
N PHE A 15 -15.67 -1.45 -12.14
CA PHE A 15 -15.15 -0.37 -11.31
C PHE A 15 -15.21 -0.69 -9.81
N THR A 16 -16.35 -1.22 -9.35
CA THR A 16 -16.55 -1.58 -7.94
C THR A 16 -15.61 -2.71 -7.50
N PHE A 17 -15.35 -3.69 -8.39
CA PHE A 17 -14.38 -4.76 -8.14
C PHE A 17 -12.94 -4.24 -8.03
N PHE A 18 -12.52 -3.34 -8.94
CA PHE A 18 -11.19 -2.72 -8.85
C PHE A 18 -11.06 -1.85 -7.60
N LEU A 19 -12.11 -1.13 -7.23
CA LEU A 19 -12.13 -0.28 -6.03
C LEU A 19 -12.01 -1.12 -4.75
N SER A 20 -12.72 -2.23 -4.65
CA SER A 20 -12.65 -3.12 -3.47
C SER A 20 -11.26 -3.76 -3.34
N LEU A 21 -10.66 -4.17 -4.46
CA LEU A 21 -9.29 -4.69 -4.48
C LEU A 21 -8.26 -3.62 -4.08
N ALA A 22 -8.43 -2.38 -4.53
CA ALA A 22 -7.59 -1.25 -4.13
C ALA A 22 -7.69 -0.96 -2.63
N LEU A 23 -8.89 -1.04 -2.04
CA LEU A 23 -9.10 -0.88 -0.60
C LEU A 23 -8.42 -2.01 0.20
N LEU A 24 -8.51 -3.25 -0.27
CA LEU A 24 -7.80 -4.39 0.34
C LEU A 24 -6.28 -4.19 0.29
N ALA A 25 -5.73 -3.77 -0.86
CA ALA A 25 -4.31 -3.46 -0.99
C ALA A 25 -3.87 -2.32 -0.06
N ALA A 26 -4.70 -1.29 0.10
CA ALA A 26 -4.46 -0.21 1.05
C ALA A 26 -4.47 -0.70 2.52
N ALA A 27 -5.40 -1.57 2.90
CA ALA A 27 -5.42 -2.17 4.23
C ALA A 27 -4.15 -3.01 4.50
N ILE A 28 -3.74 -3.83 3.53
CA ILE A 28 -2.49 -4.60 3.62
C ILE A 28 -1.28 -3.67 3.77
N HIS A 29 -1.26 -2.55 3.04
CA HIS A 29 -0.20 -1.55 3.17
C HIS A 29 -0.13 -0.95 4.58
N VAL A 30 -1.27 -0.72 5.23
CA VAL A 30 -1.32 -0.26 6.63
C VAL A 30 -0.74 -1.31 7.58
N VAL A 31 -1.04 -2.60 7.36
CA VAL A 31 -0.47 -3.69 8.17
C VAL A 31 1.06 -3.72 8.03
N PHE A 32 1.60 -3.69 6.81
CA PHE A 32 3.05 -3.64 6.60
C PHE A 32 3.68 -2.39 7.22
N SER A 33 2.99 -1.25 7.14
CA SER A 33 3.42 0.00 7.76
C SER A 33 3.54 -0.15 9.28
N MET A 34 2.55 -0.74 9.94
CA MET A 34 2.58 -0.99 11.39
C MET A 34 3.69 -1.97 11.78
N LEU A 35 3.94 -3.00 10.97
CA LEU A 35 5.03 -3.96 11.21
C LEU A 35 6.41 -3.28 11.11
N ILE A 36 6.64 -2.47 10.07
CA ILE A 36 7.89 -1.69 9.92
C ILE A 36 8.10 -0.76 11.11
N VAL A 37 7.05 -0.05 11.50
CA VAL A 37 7.05 0.86 12.66
C VAL A 37 7.35 0.10 13.95
N GLY A 38 6.70 -1.03 14.19
CA GLY A 38 6.93 -1.87 15.37
C GLY A 38 8.37 -2.38 15.44
N GLU A 39 8.94 -2.79 14.31
CA GLU A 39 10.34 -3.24 14.23
C GLU A 39 11.33 -2.08 14.49
N LEU A 40 11.03 -0.89 13.96
CA LEU A 40 11.81 0.33 14.21
C LEU A 40 11.72 0.79 15.67
N GLN A 41 10.55 0.65 16.32
CA GLN A 41 10.41 0.92 17.75
C GLN A 41 11.25 -0.03 18.60
N ARG A 42 11.31 -1.32 18.25
CA ARG A 42 12.20 -2.30 18.91
C ARG A 42 13.68 -1.89 18.80
N ARG A 43 14.06 -1.26 17.69
CA ARG A 43 15.39 -0.70 17.43
C ARG A 43 15.62 0.69 18.05
N LYS A 44 14.74 1.13 18.96
CA LYS A 44 14.77 2.44 19.65
C LYS A 44 14.71 3.66 18.72
N VAL A 45 14.17 3.51 17.51
CA VAL A 45 13.94 4.66 16.62
C VAL A 45 12.74 5.46 17.14
N LYS A 46 12.92 6.78 17.29
CA LYS A 46 11.84 7.69 17.70
C LYS A 46 10.81 7.79 16.57
N ILE A 47 9.64 7.22 16.80
CA ILE A 47 8.52 7.30 15.86
C ILE A 47 7.55 8.38 16.30
N ASN A 48 7.27 9.27 15.37
CA ASN A 48 6.29 10.32 15.53
C ASN A 48 4.95 9.86 14.92
N PHE A 49 4.03 9.40 15.77
CA PHE A 49 2.72 8.87 15.35
C PHE A 49 1.84 9.92 14.69
N PHE A 50 1.96 11.18 15.09
CA PHE A 50 1.18 12.28 14.52
C PHE A 50 1.52 12.53 13.04
N LEU A 51 2.79 12.36 12.68
CA LEU A 51 3.31 12.57 11.34
C LEU A 51 3.62 11.24 10.63
N LEU A 52 3.04 10.13 11.10
CA LEU A 52 3.32 8.79 10.60
C LEU A 52 3.06 8.68 9.10
N ARG A 53 1.94 9.24 8.64
CA ARG A 53 1.54 9.22 7.22
C ARG A 53 2.52 9.97 6.32
N LEU A 54 3.15 11.03 6.82
CA LEU A 54 4.12 11.82 6.07
C LEU A 54 5.52 11.19 6.11
N TYR A 55 5.91 10.66 7.27
CA TYR A 55 7.22 10.03 7.47
C TYR A 55 7.24 8.54 7.12
N LEU A 56 6.13 7.96 6.69
CA LEU A 56 6.01 6.57 6.28
C LEU A 56 7.10 6.13 5.28
N PRO A 57 7.40 6.89 4.21
CA PRO A 57 8.52 6.59 3.32
C PRO A 57 9.88 6.65 4.02
N LYS A 58 10.06 7.62 4.93
CA LYS A 58 11.29 7.77 5.71
C LYS A 58 11.51 6.58 6.65
N TYR A 59 10.47 6.13 7.36
CA TYR A 59 10.53 4.95 8.21
C TYR A 59 10.79 3.69 7.37
N ALA A 60 10.16 3.53 6.22
CA ALA A 60 10.44 2.42 5.31
C ALA A 60 11.92 2.40 4.86
N GLN A 61 12.50 3.56 4.54
CA GLN A 61 13.93 3.67 4.23
C GLN A 61 14.83 3.36 5.42
N GLN A 62 14.48 3.82 6.63
CA GLN A 62 15.22 3.50 7.85
C GLN A 62 15.21 1.99 8.14
N TYR A 63 14.06 1.34 7.97
CA TYR A 63 13.95 -0.11 8.09
C TYR A 63 14.83 -0.82 7.05
N LYS A 64 14.80 -0.38 5.78
CA LYS A 64 15.68 -0.91 4.73
C LYS A 64 17.15 -0.80 5.12
N GLN A 65 17.60 0.37 5.59
CA GLN A 65 18.98 0.60 5.99
C GLN A 65 19.37 -0.28 7.19
N ALA A 66 18.49 -0.38 8.18
CA ALA A 66 18.75 -1.18 9.38
C ALA A 66 18.81 -2.69 9.07
N SER A 67 17.91 -3.22 8.24
CA SER A 67 17.99 -4.61 7.78
C SER A 67 19.23 -4.88 6.93
N LEU A 68 19.61 -3.94 6.06
CA LEU A 68 20.80 -4.08 5.24
C LEU A 68 22.08 -4.12 6.08
N GLN A 69 22.15 -3.31 7.15
CA GLN A 69 23.29 -3.29 8.07
C GLN A 69 23.38 -4.54 8.94
N GLU A 70 22.24 -5.07 9.42
CA GLU A 70 22.24 -6.23 10.31
C GLU A 70 22.39 -7.58 9.58
N THR A 71 21.73 -7.74 8.44
CA THR A 71 21.62 -9.03 7.74
C THR A 71 22.30 -9.03 6.36
N GLY A 72 22.83 -7.88 5.92
CA GLY A 72 23.40 -7.72 4.57
C GLY A 72 22.35 -7.74 3.44
N LYS A 73 21.05 -7.84 3.78
CA LYS A 73 19.95 -7.95 2.83
C LYS A 73 18.78 -7.05 3.25
N VAL A 74 17.99 -6.61 2.27
CA VAL A 74 16.79 -5.82 2.53
C VAL A 74 15.72 -6.74 3.13
N GLY A 75 15.14 -6.35 4.27
CA GLY A 75 14.07 -7.10 4.91
C GLY A 75 12.82 -7.20 4.04
N GLY A 76 12.20 -8.38 3.99
CA GLY A 76 11.04 -8.66 3.12
C GLY A 76 9.84 -7.74 3.34
N LEU A 77 9.71 -7.14 4.54
CA LEU A 77 8.65 -6.18 4.85
C LEU A 77 8.74 -4.92 3.99
N TYR A 78 9.94 -4.50 3.59
CA TYR A 78 10.12 -3.34 2.71
C TYR A 78 9.55 -3.62 1.31
N HIS A 79 9.78 -4.82 0.78
CA HIS A 79 9.22 -5.22 -0.51
C HIS A 79 7.70 -5.34 -0.46
N GLY A 80 7.15 -5.95 0.60
CA GLY A 80 5.70 -6.02 0.82
C GLY A 80 5.07 -4.63 0.85
N TRP A 81 5.62 -3.72 1.67
CA TRP A 81 5.16 -2.33 1.77
C TRP A 81 5.17 -1.59 0.42
N LEU A 82 6.26 -1.73 -0.35
CA LEU A 82 6.45 -1.08 -1.64
C LEU A 82 5.52 -1.65 -2.71
N VAL A 83 5.34 -2.97 -2.77
CA VAL A 83 4.44 -3.60 -3.74
C VAL A 83 2.99 -3.25 -3.42
N SER A 84 2.59 -3.29 -2.15
CA SER A 84 1.20 -2.99 -1.76
C SER A 84 0.80 -1.55 -2.09
N ILE A 85 1.67 -0.56 -1.87
CA ILE A 85 1.34 0.83 -2.21
C ILE A 85 1.24 1.00 -3.74
N ASN A 86 2.22 0.51 -4.50
CA ASN A 86 2.19 0.63 -5.95
C ASN A 86 0.99 -0.11 -6.55
N ALA A 87 0.66 -1.30 -6.05
CA ALA A 87 -0.51 -2.06 -6.47
C ALA A 87 -1.81 -1.27 -6.21
N ALA A 88 -1.96 -0.65 -5.04
CA ALA A 88 -3.14 0.16 -4.73
C ALA A 88 -3.28 1.35 -5.69
N TRP A 89 -2.19 2.04 -6.01
CA TRP A 89 -2.19 3.16 -6.97
C TRP A 89 -2.52 2.69 -8.39
N ILE A 90 -1.93 1.59 -8.86
CA ILE A 90 -2.20 1.03 -10.20
C ILE A 90 -3.67 0.62 -10.32
N LEU A 91 -4.21 -0.11 -9.34
CA LEU A 91 -5.62 -0.52 -9.33
C LEU A 91 -6.57 0.66 -9.28
N ALA A 92 -6.25 1.69 -8.50
CA ALA A 92 -7.06 2.91 -8.42
C ALA A 92 -7.07 3.68 -9.75
N VAL A 93 -5.93 3.83 -10.41
CA VAL A 93 -5.83 4.49 -11.72
C VAL A 93 -6.55 3.69 -12.79
N ILE A 94 -6.36 2.37 -12.83
CA ILE A 94 -7.05 1.49 -13.78
C ILE A 94 -8.57 1.58 -13.59
N GLY A 95 -9.05 1.50 -12.36
CA GLY A 95 -10.47 1.69 -12.04
C GLY A 95 -10.96 3.06 -12.50
N PHE A 96 -10.22 4.12 -12.22
CA PHE A 96 -10.59 5.48 -12.63
C PHE A 96 -10.64 5.67 -14.16
N VAL A 97 -9.70 5.08 -14.90
CA VAL A 97 -9.64 5.16 -16.37
C VAL A 97 -10.72 4.31 -17.03
N LEU A 98 -11.10 3.17 -16.43
CA LEU A 98 -12.14 2.27 -16.93
C LEU A 98 -13.58 2.70 -16.59
N ARG A 99 -13.75 3.72 -15.73
CA ARG A 99 -15.04 4.31 -15.37
C ARG A 99 -15.67 5.08 -16.53
#